data_AF-A0A4D5S728-F1
#
_entry.id   AF-A0A4D5S728-F1
#
_cell.length_a   1.000
_cell.length_b   1.000
_cell.length_c   1.000
_cell.angle_alpha   90.00
_cell.angle_beta   90.00
_cell.angle_gamma   90.00
#
_symmetry.space_group_name_H-M   'P 1'
#
loop_
_entity.id
_entity.type
_entity.pdbx_description
1 polymer ?
#
loop_
_entity_poly.entity_id
_entity_poly.type
_entity_poly.pdbx_seq_one_letter_code
_entity_poly.pdbx_strand_id
1 'polypeptide(L)'
;NLNLLKMALVAPSEGSSSGRESAFRRLDKLFGPYRKPSFEKKNFSLPKPPMANFDISRFLKSGEIRQVFRAPCKKVVRRTQKKNPLKNINALLRLNPFAAVTRRAFLLLNQKQKLKKGFLPAEKRGVKLPEGKLQPWQLALKRSFEARRAAAIKKKGGSPSAAPKKAAAPKSKGGKKAPAKK
;
A
#
# COMPACT_ATOMS: atom_id res chain seq x y z
N ASN A 1 -2.77 56.51 -44.21
CA ASN A 1 -3.91 55.69 -43.74
C ASN A 1 -3.43 54.27 -43.46
N LEU A 2 -3.18 53.95 -42.19
CA LEU A 2 -2.83 52.59 -41.76
C LEU A 2 -4.13 51.78 -41.64
N ASN A 3 -4.30 50.75 -42.47
CA ASN A 3 -5.49 49.89 -42.44
C ASN A 3 -5.23 48.68 -41.53
N LEU A 4 -6.12 48.47 -40.55
CA LEU A 4 -6.05 47.38 -39.59
C LEU A 4 -6.01 46.00 -40.27
N LEU A 5 -6.77 45.81 -41.35
CA LEU A 5 -6.83 44.53 -42.07
C LEU A 5 -5.50 44.19 -42.75
N LYS A 6 -4.83 45.19 -43.34
CA LYS A 6 -3.52 44.99 -43.97
C LYS A 6 -2.40 44.70 -42.96
N MET A 7 -2.55 45.18 -41.71
CA MET A 7 -1.59 44.98 -40.63
C MET A 7 -1.81 43.67 -39.87
N ALA A 8 -3.06 43.20 -39.77
CA ALA A 8 -3.41 42.00 -39.02
C ALA A 8 -3.44 40.71 -39.87
N LEU A 9 -3.63 40.79 -41.19
CA LEU A 9 -3.68 39.65 -42.11
C LEU A 9 -2.29 39.04 -42.38
N VAL A 10 -1.23 39.85 -42.28
CA VAL A 10 0.15 39.38 -42.34
C VAL A 10 0.54 38.92 -40.93
N ALA A 11 0.40 37.62 -40.64
CA ALA A 11 0.93 37.03 -39.43
C ALA A 11 2.45 37.28 -39.36
N PRO A 12 3.01 37.85 -38.27
CA PRO A 12 4.44 38.08 -38.19
C PRO A 12 5.15 36.78 -37.83
N SER A 13 5.54 36.00 -38.83
CA SER A 13 6.77 35.21 -38.74
C SER A 13 7.90 36.13 -39.24
N GLU A 14 8.79 36.53 -38.33
CA GLU A 14 10.07 37.20 -38.63
C GLU A 14 9.95 38.42 -39.56
N GLY A 15 9.84 39.59 -38.93
CA GLY A 15 9.57 40.86 -39.60
C GLY A 15 10.66 41.30 -40.57
N SER A 16 10.27 41.49 -41.82
CA SER A 16 10.90 42.49 -42.69
C SER A 16 9.85 43.51 -43.12
N SER A 17 9.42 44.35 -42.18
CA SER A 17 8.82 45.63 -42.55
C SER A 17 9.95 46.53 -43.08
N SER A 18 10.16 46.55 -44.40
CA SER A 18 11.02 47.54 -45.06
C SER A 18 10.37 48.93 -44.96
N GLY A 19 10.40 49.51 -43.76
CA GLY A 19 9.92 50.85 -43.50
C GLY A 19 11.00 51.84 -43.87
N ARG A 20 10.71 52.73 -44.82
CA ARG A 20 11.55 53.92 -45.08
C ARG A 20 11.61 54.76 -43.81
N GLU A 21 12.76 55.35 -43.50
CA GLU A 21 12.98 56.17 -42.30
C GLU A 21 11.89 57.25 -42.11
N SER A 22 11.46 57.89 -43.21
CA SER A 22 10.39 58.89 -43.21
C SER A 22 9.04 58.35 -42.75
N ALA A 23 8.75 57.07 -42.99
CA ALA A 23 7.52 56.43 -42.54
C ALA A 23 7.54 56.19 -41.02
N PHE A 24 8.68 55.77 -40.45
CA PHE A 24 8.82 55.59 -39.00
C PHE A 24 8.73 56.92 -38.25
N ARG A 25 9.38 57.98 -38.74
CA ARG A 25 9.29 59.33 -38.15
C ARG A 25 7.85 59.88 -38.15
N ARG A 26 7.01 59.45 -39.08
CA ARG A 26 5.59 59.86 -39.14
C ARG A 26 4.72 59.12 -38.12
N LEU A 27 5.07 57.89 -37.72
CA LEU A 27 4.32 57.14 -36.71
C LEU A 27 4.32 57.83 -35.34
N ASP A 28 5.46 58.42 -34.95
CA ASP A 28 5.58 59.16 -33.69
C ASP A 28 4.66 60.38 -33.63
N LYS A 29 4.46 61.08 -34.75
CA LYS A 29 3.51 62.21 -34.83
C LYS A 29 2.05 61.73 -34.79
N LEU A 30 1.79 60.59 -35.42
CA LEU A 30 0.44 60.04 -35.60
C LEU A 30 -0.11 59.37 -34.33
N PHE A 31 0.74 58.73 -33.52
CA PHE A 31 0.34 58.03 -32.30
C PHE A 31 0.91 58.62 -31.01
N GLY A 32 2.05 59.32 -31.06
CA GLY A 32 2.73 59.85 -29.88
C GLY A 32 3.36 58.77 -28.97
N PRO A 33 4.25 59.16 -28.05
CA PRO A 33 4.76 58.24 -27.02
C PRO A 33 3.72 58.04 -25.90
N TYR A 34 3.87 57.00 -25.06
CA TYR A 34 2.99 56.75 -23.91
C TYR A 34 2.83 57.91 -22.90
N ARG A 35 3.73 58.89 -22.95
CA ARG A 35 3.77 60.05 -22.04
C ARG A 35 3.01 61.27 -22.57
N LYS A 36 2.72 61.35 -23.88
CA LYS A 36 2.10 62.53 -24.51
C LYS A 36 0.95 62.11 -25.42
N PRO A 37 -0.14 62.89 -25.50
CA PRO A 37 -1.21 62.61 -26.46
C PRO A 37 -0.70 62.76 -27.89
N SER A 38 -1.36 62.10 -28.84
CA SER A 38 -0.98 62.17 -30.26
C SER A 38 -1.29 63.53 -30.88
N PHE A 39 -0.46 63.97 -31.84
CA PHE A 39 -0.64 65.26 -32.51
C PHE A 39 -1.72 65.23 -33.59
N GLU A 40 -1.76 64.16 -34.39
CA GLU A 40 -2.68 64.08 -35.53
C GLU A 40 -4.05 63.50 -35.15
N LYS A 41 -4.11 62.59 -34.17
CA LYS A 41 -5.36 61.98 -33.71
C LYS A 41 -5.90 62.73 -32.48
N LYS A 42 -7.07 63.35 -32.64
CA LYS A 42 -7.73 64.06 -31.55
C LYS A 42 -8.12 63.07 -30.43
N ASN A 43 -7.82 63.44 -29.19
CA ASN A 43 -8.16 62.68 -27.97
C ASN A 43 -7.66 61.22 -27.95
N PHE A 44 -6.56 60.93 -28.65
CA PHE A 44 -5.98 59.60 -28.68
C PHE A 44 -4.68 59.54 -27.86
N SER A 45 -4.57 58.52 -27.01
CA SER A 45 -3.37 58.15 -26.27
C SER A 45 -3.17 56.64 -26.38
N LEU A 46 -1.91 56.21 -26.42
CA LEU A 46 -1.59 54.79 -26.44
C LEU A 46 -2.13 54.06 -25.19
N PRO A 47 -2.70 52.85 -25.35
CA PRO A 47 -3.11 52.02 -24.21
C PRO A 47 -1.90 51.65 -23.37
N LYS A 48 -1.90 52.04 -22.09
CA LYS A 48 -0.84 51.65 -21.16
C LYS A 48 -0.96 50.17 -20.84
N PRO A 49 0.13 49.39 -20.91
CA PRO A 49 0.07 48.01 -20.48
C PRO A 49 -0.22 47.96 -18.96
N PRO A 50 -1.02 46.99 -18.50
CA PRO A 50 -1.35 46.85 -17.08
C PRO A 50 -0.13 46.46 -16.23
N MET A 51 0.92 45.92 -16.86
CA MET A 51 2.17 45.51 -16.21
C MET A 51 3.35 46.22 -16.86
N ALA A 52 4.31 46.66 -16.05
CA ALA A 52 5.54 47.28 -16.55
C ALA A 52 6.51 46.26 -17.19
N ASN A 53 6.54 45.03 -16.67
CA ASN A 53 7.33 43.92 -17.20
C ASN A 53 6.40 42.74 -17.50
N PHE A 54 6.45 42.19 -18.70
CA PHE A 54 5.63 41.02 -19.09
C PHE A 54 6.27 39.67 -18.74
N ASP A 55 7.58 39.65 -18.46
CA ASP A 55 8.29 38.42 -18.10
C ASP A 55 8.04 38.04 -16.64
N ILE A 56 6.94 37.34 -16.42
CA ILE A 56 6.54 36.77 -15.12
C ILE A 56 7.57 35.74 -14.64
N SER A 57 8.23 35.02 -15.56
CA SER A 57 9.23 34.01 -15.19
C SER A 57 10.44 34.64 -14.54
N ARG A 58 10.93 35.78 -15.04
CA ARG A 58 12.02 36.52 -14.41
C ARG A 58 11.61 37.05 -13.04
N PHE A 59 10.41 37.60 -12.92
CA PHE A 59 9.88 38.11 -11.65
C PHE A 59 9.81 37.00 -10.59
N LEU A 60 9.17 35.87 -10.88
CA LEU A 60 9.06 34.73 -9.95
C LEU A 60 10.41 34.09 -9.58
N LYS A 61 11.42 34.26 -10.44
CA LYS A 61 12.77 33.76 -10.20
C LYS A 61 13.66 34.72 -9.40
N SER A 62 13.19 35.94 -9.11
CA SER A 62 13.95 36.94 -8.35
C SER A 62 14.21 36.48 -6.91
N GLY A 63 15.36 36.90 -6.35
CA GLY A 63 15.75 36.55 -4.99
C GLY A 63 14.79 37.10 -3.94
N GLU A 64 14.30 38.32 -4.15
CA GLU A 64 13.36 39.03 -3.27
C GLU A 64 12.07 38.23 -3.04
N ILE A 65 11.45 37.73 -4.11
CA ILE A 65 10.20 36.95 -4.02
C ILE A 65 10.46 35.59 -3.40
N ARG A 66 11.57 34.95 -3.79
CA ARG A 66 11.93 33.61 -3.30
C ARG A 66 12.27 33.59 -1.82
N GLN A 67 12.80 34.68 -1.28
CA GLN A 67 13.11 34.80 0.15
C GLN A 67 11.85 34.78 1.01
N VAL A 68 10.76 35.38 0.54
CA VAL A 68 9.47 35.42 1.26
C VAL A 68 8.66 34.13 1.07
N PHE A 69 8.91 33.40 -0.02
CA PHE A 69 8.12 32.23 -0.36
C PHE A 69 8.37 31.05 0.61
N ARG A 70 7.30 30.33 0.94
CA ARG A 70 7.42 29.07 1.72
C ARG A 70 7.99 27.96 0.84
N ALA A 71 8.65 26.98 1.47
CA ALA A 71 9.15 25.82 0.74
C ALA A 71 8.00 25.10 -0.01
N PRO A 72 8.22 24.67 -1.26
CA PRO A 72 7.16 24.04 -2.06
C PRO A 72 6.77 22.67 -1.49
N CYS A 73 5.46 22.43 -1.34
CA CYS A 73 4.92 21.14 -0.94
C CYS A 73 5.00 20.13 -2.10
N LYS A 74 6.02 19.26 -2.11
CA LYS A 74 6.23 18.25 -3.16
C LYS A 74 5.45 16.93 -2.94
N LYS A 75 4.60 16.86 -1.92
CA LYS A 75 3.92 15.62 -1.54
C LYS A 75 2.75 15.31 -2.50
N VAL A 76 2.97 14.40 -3.44
CA VAL A 76 1.89 13.86 -4.28
C VAL A 76 1.30 12.62 -3.61
N VAL A 77 0.13 12.75 -2.99
CA VAL A 77 -0.62 11.60 -2.43
C VAL A 77 -1.40 10.93 -3.56
N ARG A 78 -0.90 9.78 -4.04
CA ARG A 78 -1.63 8.98 -5.04
C ARG A 78 -2.62 8.05 -4.34
N ARG A 79 -3.82 7.94 -4.91
CA ARG A 79 -4.83 6.97 -4.43
C ARG A 79 -4.34 5.54 -4.72
N THR A 80 -4.01 4.81 -3.66
CA THR A 80 -3.74 3.36 -3.78
C THR A 80 -5.04 2.56 -3.77
N GLN A 81 -5.02 1.39 -4.40
CA GLN A 81 -6.14 0.46 -4.34
C GLN A 81 -6.41 -0.01 -2.90
N LYS A 82 -7.68 -0.01 -2.50
CA LYS A 82 -8.11 -0.55 -1.21
C LYS A 82 -8.18 -2.07 -1.31
N LYS A 83 -7.17 -2.77 -0.78
CA LYS A 83 -7.13 -4.25 -0.77
C LYS A 83 -8.06 -4.78 0.32
N ASN A 84 -8.85 -5.80 0.00
CA ASN A 84 -9.74 -6.45 0.97
C ASN A 84 -8.91 -7.25 2.02
N PRO A 85 -9.01 -6.95 3.33
CA PRO A 85 -8.20 -7.60 4.37
C PRO A 85 -8.58 -9.06 4.61
N LEU A 86 -9.82 -9.48 4.32
CA LEU A 86 -10.20 -10.89 4.48
C LEU A 86 -9.53 -11.78 3.43
N LYS A 87 -9.24 -11.22 2.25
CA LYS A 87 -8.55 -11.92 1.15
C LYS A 87 -7.04 -11.67 1.16
N ASN A 88 -6.60 -10.49 1.61
CA ASN A 88 -5.19 -10.09 1.61
C ASN A 88 -4.61 -10.03 3.03
N ILE A 89 -3.70 -10.96 3.33
CA ILE A 89 -3.06 -11.10 4.64
C ILE A 89 -2.27 -9.83 5.02
N ASN A 90 -1.54 -9.21 4.11
CA ASN A 90 -0.75 -8.01 4.43
C ASN A 90 -1.65 -6.82 4.81
N ALA A 91 -2.81 -6.70 4.15
CA ALA A 91 -3.81 -5.70 4.54
C ALA A 91 -4.43 -6.04 5.90
N LEU A 92 -4.69 -7.31 6.18
CA LEU A 92 -5.19 -7.76 7.49
C LEU A 92 -4.18 -7.49 8.60
N LEU A 93 -2.90 -7.75 8.38
CA LEU A 93 -1.84 -7.56 9.38
C LEU A 93 -1.59 -6.10 9.70
N ARG A 94 -1.70 -5.22 8.69
CA ARG A 94 -1.65 -3.77 8.91
C ARG A 94 -2.80 -3.28 9.79
N LEU A 95 -3.97 -3.90 9.67
CA LEU A 95 -5.16 -3.54 10.44
C LEU A 95 -5.17 -4.20 11.82
N ASN A 96 -4.77 -5.47 11.90
CA ASN A 96 -4.78 -6.30 13.10
C ASN A 96 -3.47 -7.10 13.23
N PRO A 97 -2.55 -6.68 14.12
CA PRO A 97 -1.28 -7.38 14.32
C PRO A 97 -1.45 -8.79 14.91
N PHE A 98 -2.50 -9.01 15.73
CA PHE A 98 -2.78 -10.33 16.31
C PHE A 98 -3.26 -11.36 15.29
N ALA A 99 -3.64 -10.94 14.07
CA ALA A 99 -4.08 -11.85 13.03
C ALA A 99 -3.02 -12.90 12.67
N ALA A 100 -1.73 -12.58 12.80
CA ALA A 100 -0.64 -13.55 12.60
C ALA A 100 -0.70 -14.72 13.60
N VAL A 101 -0.88 -14.40 14.88
CA VAL A 101 -0.93 -15.37 15.98
C VAL A 101 -2.18 -16.24 15.85
N THR A 102 -3.34 -15.62 15.65
CA THR A 102 -4.62 -16.34 15.52
C THR A 102 -4.61 -17.29 14.33
N ARG A 103 -4.08 -16.85 13.18
CA ARG A 103 -3.90 -17.73 12.01
C ARG A 103 -2.99 -18.91 12.32
N ARG A 104 -1.87 -18.68 13.00
CA ARG A 104 -0.92 -19.76 13.34
C ARG A 104 -1.53 -20.77 14.31
N ALA A 105 -2.23 -20.30 15.34
CA ALA A 105 -2.97 -21.16 16.26
C ALA A 105 -4.01 -22.01 15.51
N PHE A 106 -4.80 -21.40 14.62
CA PHE A 106 -5.79 -22.10 13.81
C PHE A 106 -5.16 -23.18 12.92
N LEU A 107 -4.02 -22.91 12.28
CA LEU A 107 -3.29 -23.89 11.47
C LEU A 107 -2.85 -25.10 12.29
N LEU A 108 -2.28 -24.87 13.48
CA LEU A 108 -1.85 -25.95 14.38
C LEU A 108 -3.03 -26.80 14.87
N LEU A 109 -4.16 -26.17 15.20
CA LEU A 109 -5.37 -26.88 15.60
C LEU A 109 -5.92 -27.74 14.46
N ASN A 110 -5.96 -27.21 13.23
CA ASN A 110 -6.42 -27.97 12.07
C ASN A 110 -5.51 -29.17 11.76
N GLN A 111 -4.20 -29.01 11.88
CA GLN A 111 -3.26 -30.13 11.74
C GLN A 111 -3.55 -31.22 12.78
N LYS A 112 -3.71 -30.84 14.05
CA LYS A 112 -4.08 -31.78 15.12
C LYS A 112 -5.39 -32.51 14.82
N GLN A 113 -6.42 -31.81 14.34
CA GLN A 113 -7.70 -32.41 13.99
C GLN A 113 -7.59 -33.37 12.80
N LYS A 114 -6.86 -33.01 11.74
CA LYS A 114 -6.63 -33.90 10.59
C LYS A 114 -5.94 -35.20 10.98
N LEU A 115 -4.94 -35.14 11.87
CA LEU A 115 -4.27 -36.33 12.38
C LEU A 115 -5.22 -37.22 13.19
N LYS A 116 -5.99 -36.63 14.11
CA LYS A 116 -7.01 -37.37 14.89
C LYS A 116 -8.01 -38.06 13.96
N LYS A 117 -8.52 -37.33 12.96
CA LYS A 117 -9.43 -37.88 11.95
C LYS A 117 -8.79 -38.97 11.08
N GLY A 118 -7.49 -38.92 10.82
CA GLY A 118 -6.76 -39.97 10.11
C GLY A 118 -6.44 -41.20 10.97
N PHE A 119 -6.30 -41.03 12.28
CA PHE A 119 -6.02 -42.10 13.23
C PHE A 119 -7.25 -42.96 13.52
N LEU A 120 -8.43 -42.35 13.70
CA LEU A 120 -9.68 -43.08 14.02
C LEU A 120 -10.05 -44.17 12.98
N PRO A 121 -9.95 -43.94 11.65
CA PRO A 121 -10.17 -44.99 10.65
C PRO A 121 -9.07 -46.05 10.62
N ALA A 122 -7.83 -45.66 10.93
CA ALA A 122 -6.67 -46.57 10.96
C ALA A 122 -6.78 -47.55 12.15
N GLU A 123 -7.16 -47.05 13.32
CA GLU A 123 -7.50 -47.87 14.49
C GLU A 123 -8.66 -48.82 14.20
N LYS A 124 -9.74 -48.33 13.57
CA LYS A 124 -10.89 -49.15 13.17
C LYS A 124 -10.52 -50.25 12.18
N ARG A 125 -9.50 -50.02 11.33
CA ARG A 125 -9.02 -50.98 10.33
C ARG A 125 -7.87 -51.88 10.84
N GLY A 126 -7.38 -51.68 12.07
CA GLY A 126 -6.28 -52.45 12.64
C GLY A 126 -4.91 -52.23 11.97
N VAL A 127 -4.82 -51.28 11.02
CA VAL A 127 -3.57 -50.97 10.30
C VAL A 127 -2.92 -49.75 10.96
N LYS A 128 -1.70 -49.92 11.48
CA LYS A 128 -0.90 -48.80 12.00
C LYS A 128 -0.61 -47.82 10.85
N LEU A 129 -0.83 -46.51 11.07
CA LEU A 129 -0.52 -45.49 10.06
C LEU A 129 0.94 -45.66 9.59
N PRO A 130 1.22 -45.66 8.28
CA PRO A 130 2.58 -45.76 7.78
C PRO A 130 3.38 -44.56 8.27
N GLU A 131 4.49 -44.83 8.92
CA GLU A 131 5.36 -43.81 9.54
C GLU A 131 5.84 -42.76 8.53
N GLY A 132 5.88 -43.10 7.24
CA GLY A 132 6.20 -42.17 6.14
C GLY A 132 5.17 -41.07 5.87
N LYS A 133 3.95 -41.12 6.45
CA LYS A 133 2.94 -40.05 6.30
C LYS A 133 2.89 -39.08 7.49
N LEU A 134 3.65 -39.32 8.55
CA LEU A 134 3.74 -38.42 9.69
C LEU A 134 4.71 -37.27 9.38
N GLN A 135 4.37 -36.07 9.83
CA GLN A 135 5.27 -34.91 9.71
C GLN A 135 6.51 -35.13 10.59
N PRO A 136 7.71 -34.61 10.22
CA PRO A 136 8.96 -34.89 10.93
C PRO A 136 8.91 -34.64 12.44
N TRP A 137 8.20 -33.59 12.87
CA TRP A 137 8.04 -33.26 14.29
C TRP A 137 7.17 -34.27 15.06
N GLN A 138 6.26 -34.98 14.39
CA GLN A 138 5.39 -36.00 14.98
C GLN A 138 6.15 -37.32 15.15
N LEU A 139 7.01 -37.67 14.19
CA LEU A 139 7.94 -38.79 14.31
C LEU A 139 8.93 -38.56 15.46
N ALA A 140 9.50 -37.36 15.58
CA ALA A 140 10.41 -37.02 16.67
C ALA A 140 9.74 -37.16 18.05
N LEU A 141 8.50 -36.67 18.19
CA LEU A 141 7.74 -36.79 19.44
C LEU A 141 7.42 -38.25 19.77
N LYS A 142 6.98 -39.04 18.79
CA LYS A 142 6.69 -40.48 18.96
C LYS A 142 7.95 -41.26 19.36
N ARG A 143 9.08 -41.03 18.68
CA ARG A 143 10.39 -41.63 19.02
C ARG A 143 10.83 -41.28 20.43
N SER A 144 10.69 -40.02 20.85
CA SER A 144 11.04 -39.60 22.21
C SER A 144 10.18 -40.27 23.29
N PHE A 145 8.90 -40.52 23.00
CA PHE A 145 7.98 -41.19 23.91
C PHE A 145 8.28 -42.70 24.01
N GLU A 146 8.54 -43.35 22.88
CA GLU A 146 8.93 -44.77 22.82
C GLU A 146 10.27 -45.00 23.53
N ALA A 147 11.25 -44.11 23.35
CA ALA A 147 12.53 -44.16 24.07
C ALA A 147 12.35 -44.02 25.60
N ARG A 148 11.51 -43.07 26.05
CA ARG A 148 11.17 -42.91 27.48
C ARG A 148 10.48 -44.16 28.03
N ARG A 149 9.56 -44.76 27.26
CA ARG A 149 8.84 -45.96 27.66
C ARG A 149 9.76 -47.18 27.73
N ALA A 150 10.65 -47.37 26.75
CA ALA A 150 11.65 -48.43 26.75
C ALA A 150 12.64 -48.28 27.91
N ALA A 151 13.10 -47.05 28.21
CA ALA A 151 13.95 -46.77 29.36
C ALA A 151 13.25 -47.06 30.70
N ALA A 152 11.95 -46.77 30.81
CA ALA A 152 11.16 -47.09 32.00
C ALA A 152 10.93 -48.60 32.17
N ILE A 153 10.73 -49.34 31.08
CA ILE A 153 10.61 -50.81 31.08
C ILE A 153 11.95 -51.45 31.47
N LYS A 154 13.06 -50.94 30.94
CA LYS A 154 14.43 -51.38 31.29
C LYS A 154 14.78 -51.09 32.76
N LYS A 155 14.34 -49.95 33.30
CA LYS A 155 14.45 -49.63 34.74
C LYS A 155 13.62 -50.54 35.64
N LYS A 156 12.55 -51.14 35.13
CA LYS A 156 11.69 -52.10 35.84
C LYS A 156 12.06 -53.58 35.59
N GLY A 157 13.21 -53.84 34.96
CA GLY A 157 13.73 -55.20 34.77
C GLY A 157 13.03 -56.07 33.71
N GLY A 158 12.16 -55.49 32.87
CA GLY A 158 11.46 -56.24 31.79
C GLY A 158 12.09 -56.02 30.41
N SER A 159 12.00 -57.01 29.52
CA SER A 159 12.38 -56.89 28.10
C SER A 159 11.27 -56.21 27.26
N PRO A 160 11.61 -55.46 26.19
CA PRO A 160 10.68 -54.56 25.50
C PRO A 160 9.73 -55.20 24.48
N SER A 161 9.43 -56.50 24.58
CA SER A 161 8.56 -57.21 23.63
C SER A 161 7.33 -57.82 24.30
N ALA A 162 6.35 -57.00 24.63
CA ALA A 162 4.97 -57.47 24.80
C ALA A 162 3.99 -56.30 24.60
N ALA A 163 3.18 -56.37 23.54
CA ALA A 163 2.01 -55.51 23.39
C ALA A 163 1.06 -55.75 24.58
N PRO A 164 0.49 -54.70 25.21
CA PRO A 164 -0.42 -54.90 26.33
C PRO A 164 -1.72 -55.53 25.85
N LYS A 165 -2.02 -56.73 26.35
CA LYS A 165 -3.35 -57.36 26.27
C LYS A 165 -4.37 -56.43 26.94
N LYS A 166 -5.54 -56.27 26.32
CA LYS A 166 -6.70 -55.54 26.85
C LYS A 166 -7.01 -56.03 28.27
N ALA A 167 -6.83 -55.17 29.28
CA ALA A 167 -7.35 -55.40 30.62
C ALA A 167 -8.69 -54.68 30.76
N ALA A 168 -9.67 -55.43 31.26
CA ALA A 168 -11.07 -55.10 31.39
C ALA A 168 -11.35 -53.87 32.26
N ALA A 169 -12.47 -53.21 31.99
CA ALA A 169 -13.02 -52.12 32.78
C ALA A 169 -13.37 -52.55 34.21
N PRO A 170 -13.14 -51.70 35.23
CA PRO A 170 -13.82 -51.83 36.50
C PRO A 170 -15.03 -50.89 36.58
N LYS A 171 -16.23 -51.48 36.75
CA LYS A 171 -17.41 -50.82 37.33
C LYS A 171 -17.40 -51.04 38.84
N SER A 172 -17.49 -49.95 39.63
CA SER A 172 -18.20 -49.89 40.93
C SER A 172 -18.29 -48.41 41.34
N LYS A 173 -19.49 -47.82 41.29
CA LYS A 173 -20.51 -47.65 42.36
C LYS A 173 -20.18 -46.53 43.37
N GLY A 174 -20.99 -45.47 43.29
CA GLY A 174 -21.77 -44.96 44.44
C GLY A 174 -21.17 -43.85 45.30
N GLY A 175 -21.62 -42.61 45.08
CA GLY A 175 -21.43 -41.50 46.02
C GLY A 175 -22.32 -40.30 45.66
N LYS A 176 -23.47 -40.20 46.32
CA LYS A 176 -24.49 -39.15 46.18
C LYS A 176 -23.90 -37.73 46.34
N LYS A 177 -24.37 -36.77 45.53
CA LYS A 177 -24.62 -35.39 45.99
C LYS A 177 -25.76 -34.76 45.19
N ALA A 178 -26.74 -34.25 45.96
CA ALA A 178 -28.05 -33.74 45.56
C ALA A 178 -27.95 -32.39 44.79
N PRO A 179 -29.04 -31.96 44.11
CA PRO A 179 -29.04 -30.79 43.23
C PRO A 179 -29.24 -29.48 44.01
N ALA A 180 -28.46 -28.46 43.68
CA ALA A 180 -28.70 -27.09 44.16
C ALA A 180 -29.47 -26.29 43.10
N LYS A 181 -30.68 -25.86 43.44
CA LYS A 181 -31.40 -24.75 42.81
C LYS A 181 -31.05 -23.46 43.55
N LYS A 182 -30.59 -22.44 42.83
CA LYS A 182 -31.10 -21.06 42.81
C LYS A 182 -30.30 -20.27 41.79
#